data_AF-A0A6A3LLX3-F1
#
_entry.id   AF-A0A6A3LLX3-F1
#
_cell.length_a   1.000
_cell.length_b   1.000
_cell.length_c   1.000
_cell.angle_alpha   90.00
_cell.angle_beta   90.00
_cell.angle_gamma   90.00
#
_symmetry.space_group_name_H-M   'P 1'
#
loop_
_entity.id
_entity.type
_entity.pdbx_description
1 polymer ?
#
loop_
_entity_poly.entity_id
_entity_poly.type
_entity_poly.pdbx_seq_one_letter_code
_entity_poly.pdbx_strand_id
1 'polypeptide(L)'
;MPSSSTFLGVSAPVHPESVSIMPSSPTSSVSSQPVVEFTGTTIFARPPAPTYRYAISLRNDKLRIWLEDCDSKKQWCTTELSIDAYVDPTNAIPDATSADYLEVCKVE
;
A
#
# COMPACT_ATOMS: atom_id res chain seq x y z
N MET A 1 -59.32 20.75 2.85
CA MET A 1 -59.80 22.15 2.99
C MET A 1 -58.65 22.98 3.56
N PRO A 2 -58.50 24.26 3.21
CA PRO A 2 -57.37 24.71 2.40
C PRO A 2 -56.54 25.87 3.02
N SER A 3 -55.49 26.25 2.28
CA SER A 3 -55.10 27.65 2.00
C SER A 3 -54.27 28.51 2.96
N SER A 4 -53.43 29.30 2.28
CA SER A 4 -53.03 30.70 2.53
C SER A 4 -51.73 30.93 3.32
N SER A 5 -50.70 31.47 2.68
CA SER A 5 -50.38 32.92 2.47
C SER A 5 -49.85 33.54 3.78
N THR A 6 -48.77 34.31 3.85
CA THR A 6 -48.39 35.45 3.00
C THR A 6 -46.91 35.80 3.24
N PHE A 7 -46.25 36.25 2.18
CA PHE A 7 -44.93 36.86 2.11
C PHE A 7 -45.00 38.36 2.43
N LEU A 8 -44.15 38.90 3.30
CA LEU A 8 -43.60 40.28 3.33
C LEU A 8 -42.53 40.32 4.45
N GLY A 9 -41.30 40.81 4.31
CA GLY A 9 -40.64 41.48 3.20
C GLY A 9 -39.22 41.94 3.59
N VAL A 10 -38.51 42.49 2.59
CA VAL A 10 -37.40 43.49 2.66
C VAL A 10 -36.06 42.99 3.24
N SER A 11 -34.86 43.22 2.70
CA SER A 11 -34.29 43.62 1.40
C SER A 11 -32.75 43.66 1.60
N ALA A 12 -31.99 42.68 1.05
CA ALA A 12 -30.60 42.69 0.50
C ALA A 12 -29.39 43.42 1.19
N PRO A 13 -28.10 43.20 0.81
CA PRO A 13 -27.35 42.01 0.32
C PRO A 13 -25.88 41.87 0.91
N VAL A 14 -25.09 40.88 0.41
CA VAL A 14 -23.60 40.64 0.48
C VAL A 14 -22.96 40.28 1.84
N HIS A 15 -22.07 39.29 2.07
CA HIS A 15 -20.98 38.62 1.30
C HIS A 15 -20.68 37.22 1.92
N PRO A 16 -19.98 36.28 1.24
CA PRO A 16 -19.85 34.87 1.62
C PRO A 16 -18.58 34.57 2.44
N GLU A 17 -18.67 33.63 3.38
CA GLU A 17 -17.62 32.65 3.75
C GLU A 17 -18.09 31.89 5.00
N SER A 18 -18.75 30.75 4.80
CA SER A 18 -18.92 29.78 5.88
C SER A 18 -17.66 28.93 5.95
N VAL A 19 -16.74 29.35 6.81
CA VAL A 19 -15.54 28.60 7.18
C VAL A 19 -15.97 27.24 7.72
N SER A 20 -15.78 26.20 6.91
CA SER A 20 -16.02 24.82 7.30
C SER A 20 -14.87 24.37 8.20
N ILE A 21 -15.11 24.32 9.52
CA ILE A 21 -14.16 23.77 10.49
C ILE A 21 -14.27 22.25 10.38
N MET A 22 -13.36 21.64 9.62
CA MET A 22 -13.23 20.19 9.52
C MET A 22 -12.55 19.65 10.79
N PRO A 23 -13.04 18.55 11.40
CA PRO A 23 -12.35 17.94 12.54
C PRO A 23 -11.06 17.26 12.07
N SER A 24 -9.95 17.61 12.72
CA SER A 24 -8.62 17.05 12.49
C SER A 24 -8.64 15.53 12.57
N SER A 25 -8.40 14.87 11.43
CA SER A 25 -8.10 13.43 11.42
C SER A 25 -6.76 13.19 12.10
N PRO A 26 -6.56 12.08 12.84
CA PRO A 26 -5.26 11.76 13.40
C PRO A 26 -4.29 11.54 12.24
N THR A 27 -3.34 12.45 12.08
CA THR A 27 -2.14 12.24 11.29
C THR A 27 -1.40 11.07 11.93
N SER A 28 -1.70 9.85 11.49
CA SER A 28 -0.69 8.80 11.44
C SER A 28 0.48 9.45 10.74
N SER A 29 1.55 9.68 11.49
CA SER A 29 2.84 10.07 10.99
C SER A 29 3.24 9.04 9.94
N VAL A 30 2.87 9.31 8.69
CA VAL A 30 3.43 8.65 7.52
C VAL A 30 4.90 8.98 7.60
N SER A 31 5.67 8.03 8.11
CA SER A 31 7.11 8.02 7.93
C SER A 31 7.32 8.02 6.42
N SER A 32 7.75 9.16 5.88
CA SER A 32 8.05 9.39 4.46
C SER A 32 9.34 8.66 4.05
N GLN A 33 9.48 7.40 4.46
CA GLN A 33 10.57 6.55 3.99
C GLN A 33 10.19 6.04 2.60
N PRO A 34 11.15 5.99 1.66
CA PRO A 34 10.90 5.41 0.35
C PRO A 34 10.54 3.93 0.53
N VAL A 35 9.30 3.58 0.16
CA VAL A 35 8.86 2.19 0.09
C VAL A 35 9.11 1.72 -1.32
N VAL A 36 10.04 0.80 -1.49
CA VAL A 36 10.17 0.07 -2.76
C VAL A 36 9.17 -1.06 -2.73
N GLU A 37 8.31 -1.16 -3.73
CA GLU A 37 7.31 -2.23 -3.85
C GLU A 37 7.34 -2.81 -5.26
N PHE A 38 7.37 -4.14 -5.33
CA PHE A 38 7.33 -4.90 -6.55
C PHE A 38 6.21 -5.94 -6.47
N THR A 39 5.46 -6.11 -7.56
CA THR A 39 4.35 -7.06 -7.62
C THR A 39 4.43 -7.89 -8.88
N GLY A 40 4.05 -9.16 -8.80
CA GLY A 40 4.05 -10.04 -9.95
C GLY A 40 3.27 -11.34 -9.73
N THR A 41 3.46 -12.29 -10.65
CA THR A 41 2.92 -13.64 -10.53
C THR A 41 4.03 -14.68 -10.64
N THR A 42 3.82 -15.84 -10.01
CA THR A 42 4.78 -16.95 -10.05
C THR A 42 4.08 -18.30 -9.98
N ILE A 43 4.77 -19.34 -10.46
CA ILE A 43 4.36 -20.74 -10.38
C ILE A 43 5.53 -21.55 -9.82
N PHE A 44 5.27 -22.38 -8.80
CA PHE A 44 6.33 -23.17 -8.14
C PHE A 44 6.47 -24.60 -8.68
N ALA A 45 5.59 -25.02 -9.61
CA ALA A 45 5.61 -26.35 -10.20
C ALA A 45 5.24 -26.30 -11.69
N ARG A 46 5.52 -27.39 -12.42
CA ARG A 46 5.14 -27.53 -13.83
C ARG A 46 3.61 -27.55 -13.94
N PRO A 47 3.02 -26.89 -14.95
CA PRO A 47 1.59 -26.97 -15.20
C PRO A 47 1.08 -28.42 -15.29
N PRO A 48 -0.13 -28.71 -14.78
CA PRO A 48 -1.04 -27.78 -14.11
C PRO A 48 -0.60 -27.52 -12.65
N ALA A 49 -0.31 -26.26 -12.34
CA ALA A 49 0.09 -25.78 -11.02
C ALA A 49 -0.66 -24.48 -10.70
N PRO A 50 -0.95 -24.19 -9.41
CA PRO A 50 -1.59 -22.95 -9.03
C PRO A 50 -0.73 -21.75 -9.41
N THR A 51 -1.37 -20.68 -9.88
CA THR A 51 -0.72 -19.39 -10.09
C THR A 51 -0.79 -18.57 -8.81
N TYR A 52 0.33 -17.99 -8.40
CA TYR A 52 0.39 -17.14 -7.22
C TYR A 52 0.62 -15.69 -7.63
N ARG A 53 -0.04 -14.76 -6.94
CA ARG A 53 0.30 -13.34 -6.96
C ARG A 53 1.21 -13.04 -5.78
N TYR A 54 2.24 -12.24 -5.99
CA TYR A 54 3.10 -11.80 -4.90
C TYR A 54 3.27 -10.29 -4.90
N ALA A 55 3.60 -9.77 -3.72
CA ALA A 55 4.09 -8.43 -3.52
C ALA A 55 5.31 -8.50 -2.59
N ILE A 56 6.40 -7.85 -2.99
CA ILE A 56 7.63 -7.75 -2.22
C ILE A 56 7.86 -6.28 -1.94
N SER A 57 8.05 -5.94 -0.67
CA SER A 57 8.22 -4.55 -0.24
C SER A 57 9.47 -4.39 0.63
N LEU A 58 10.14 -3.26 0.47
CA LEU A 58 11.26 -2.83 1.32
C LEU A 58 10.85 -1.58 2.08
N ARG A 59 10.89 -1.64 3.41
CA ARG A 59 10.63 -0.50 4.30
C ARG A 59 11.68 -0.48 5.39
N ASN A 60 12.37 0.65 5.57
CA ASN A 60 13.44 0.81 6.55
C ASN A 60 14.50 -0.33 6.45
N ASP A 61 14.92 -0.65 5.22
CA ASP A 61 15.83 -1.77 4.88
C ASP A 61 15.35 -3.16 5.27
N LYS A 62 14.07 -3.30 5.64
CA LYS A 62 13.45 -4.59 5.95
C LYS A 62 12.53 -5.05 4.85
N LEU A 63 12.73 -6.30 4.46
CA LEU A 63 12.00 -6.99 3.41
C LEU A 63 10.70 -7.56 3.97
N ARG A 64 9.60 -7.45 3.21
CA ARG A 64 8.34 -8.12 3.52
C ARG A 64 7.74 -8.69 2.24
N ILE A 65 7.40 -9.98 2.29
CA ILE A 65 6.81 -10.73 1.18
C ILE A 65 5.36 -11.05 1.52
N TRP A 66 4.47 -10.78 0.57
CA TRP A 66 3.08 -11.21 0.57
C TRP A 66 2.85 -12.12 -0.63
N LEU A 67 2.08 -13.18 -0.43
CA LEU A 67 1.77 -14.19 -1.43
C LEU A 67 0.28 -14.57 -1.35
N GLU A 68 -0.38 -14.67 -2.49
CA GLU A 68 -1.75 -15.16 -2.64
C GLU A 68 -1.80 -16.28 -3.67
N ASP A 69 -2.45 -17.39 -3.31
CA ASP A 69 -2.92 -18.39 -4.28
C ASP A 69 -4.13 -17.85 -5.04
N CYS A 70 -4.02 -17.72 -6.37
CA CYS A 70 -5.08 -17.12 -7.19
C CYS A 70 -6.37 -17.95 -7.21
N ASP A 71 -6.28 -19.27 -7.02
CA ASP A 71 -7.42 -20.20 -7.11
C ASP A 71 -8.12 -20.29 -5.76
N SER A 72 -7.37 -20.60 -4.70
CA SER A 72 -7.94 -20.80 -3.36
C SER A 72 -8.13 -19.52 -2.55
N LYS A 73 -7.53 -18.40 -3.00
CA LYS A 73 -7.49 -17.11 -2.30
C LYS A 73 -6.83 -17.16 -0.91
N LYS A 74 -6.09 -18.23 -0.60
CA LYS A 74 -5.26 -18.28 0.61
C LYS A 74 -4.11 -17.30 0.48
N GLN A 75 -3.83 -16.60 1.57
CA GLN A 75 -2.79 -15.57 1.63
C GLN A 75 -1.80 -15.87 2.75
N TRP A 76 -0.53 -15.54 2.48
CA TRP A 76 0.56 -15.61 3.44
C TRP A 76 1.35 -14.32 3.39
N CYS A 77 1.89 -13.93 4.54
CA CYS A 77 2.74 -12.76 4.63
C CYS A 77 3.83 -13.00 5.66
N THR A 78 5.06 -12.64 5.33
CA THR A 78 6.16 -12.66 6.28
C THR A 78 6.04 -11.49 7.25
N THR A 79 6.74 -11.59 8.39
CA THR A 79 7.11 -10.41 9.16
C THR A 79 8.13 -9.58 8.37
N GLU A 80 8.53 -8.43 8.92
CA GLU A 80 9.66 -7.67 8.40
C GLU A 80 10.97 -8.46 8.62
N LEU A 81 11.71 -8.69 7.54
CA LEU A 81 12.94 -9.48 7.51
C LEU A 81 14.15 -8.56 7.36
N SER A 82 15.15 -8.72 8.22
CA SER A 82 16.47 -8.10 8.04
C SER A 82 17.27 -8.84 6.97
N ILE A 83 18.34 -8.21 6.46
CA ILE A 83 19.20 -8.78 5.42
C ILE A 83 19.74 -10.17 5.80
N ASP A 84 20.14 -10.37 7.05
CA ASP A 84 20.67 -11.64 7.57
C ASP A 84 19.63 -12.79 7.59
N ALA A 85 18.35 -12.51 7.38
CA ALA A 85 17.30 -13.52 7.34
C ALA A 85 17.14 -14.16 5.95
N TYR A 86 17.69 -13.53 4.90
CA TYR A 86 17.62 -14.01 3.52
C TYR A 86 18.96 -13.97 2.77
N VAL A 87 19.99 -13.37 3.35
CA VAL A 87 21.37 -13.37 2.87
C VAL A 87 22.25 -14.18 3.83
N ASP A 88 23.00 -15.11 3.28
CA ASP A 88 24.03 -15.89 3.94
C ASP A 88 25.34 -15.84 3.11
N PRO A 89 26.46 -16.38 3.61
CA PRO A 89 27.74 -16.31 2.90
C PRO A 89 27.75 -16.97 1.50
N THR A 90 26.75 -17.80 1.17
CA THR A 90 26.65 -18.48 -0.13
C THR A 90 25.97 -17.64 -1.21
N ASN A 91 25.13 -16.66 -0.81
CA ASN A 91 24.44 -15.74 -1.72
C ASN A 91 24.82 -14.27 -1.50
N ALA A 92 25.76 -13.97 -0.59
CA ALA A 92 26.25 -12.63 -0.31
C ALA A 92 26.99 -12.02 -1.51
N ILE A 93 26.44 -10.93 -2.05
CA ILE A 93 27.07 -10.07 -3.05
C ILE A 93 27.81 -8.94 -2.30
N PRO A 94 29.11 -8.72 -2.56
CA PRO A 94 29.87 -7.62 -1.96
C PRO A 94 29.22 -6.27 -2.24
N ASP A 95 29.18 -5.40 -1.22
CA ASP A 95 28.62 -4.05 -1.26
C ASP A 95 27.12 -3.96 -1.63
N ALA A 96 26.42 -5.09 -1.74
CA ALA A 96 24.99 -5.10 -2.07
C ALA A 96 24.12 -4.73 -0.86
N THR A 97 23.17 -3.84 -1.11
CA THR A 97 22.14 -3.44 -0.15
C THR A 97 20.88 -4.30 -0.30
N SER A 98 19.96 -4.22 0.67
CA SER A 98 18.64 -4.87 0.56
C SER A 98 17.87 -4.49 -0.72
N ALA A 99 18.07 -3.27 -1.23
CA ALA A 99 17.45 -2.81 -2.46
C ALA A 99 18.05 -3.50 -3.71
N ASP A 100 19.35 -3.77 -3.72
CA ASP A 100 20.02 -4.43 -4.84
C ASP A 100 19.55 -5.88 -5.00
N TYR A 101 19.35 -6.61 -3.89
CA TYR A 101 18.77 -7.96 -3.93
C TYR A 101 17.34 -7.97 -4.48
N LEU A 102 16.58 -6.91 -4.25
CA LEU A 102 15.23 -6.78 -4.79
C LEU A 102 15.22 -6.49 -6.29
N GLU A 103 16.16 -5.69 -6.76
CA GLU A 103 16.30 -5.42 -8.20
C GLU A 103 16.56 -6.72 -8.96
N VAL A 104 17.41 -7.60 -8.43
CA VAL A 104 17.70 -8.92 -9.02
C VAL A 104 16.48 -9.84 -9.04
N CYS A 105 15.55 -9.68 -8.09
CA CYS A 105 14.32 -10.49 -8.04
C CYS A 105 13.27 -10.06 -9.06
N LYS A 106 13.47 -8.94 -9.79
CA LYS A 106 12.61 -8.58 -10.91
C LYS A 106 12.87 -9.52 -12.07
N VAL A 107 11.95 -10.47 -12.27
CA VAL A 107 11.92 -11.26 -13.50
C VAL A 107 11.18 -10.41 -14.55
N GLU A 108 11.89 -9.97 -15.59
CA GLU A 108 11.29 -9.37 -16.80
C GLU A 108 10.58 -10.43 -17.66
#